data_AF-A0A146KS31-F1
#
_entry.id   AF-A0A146KS31-F1
#
_cell.length_a   1.000
_cell.length_b   1.000
_cell.length_c   1.000
_cell.angle_alpha   90.00
_cell.angle_beta   90.00
_cell.angle_gamma   90.00
#
_symmetry.space_group_name_H-M   'P 1'
#
loop_
_entity.id
_entity.type
_entity.pdbx_description
1 polymer ?
#
loop_
_entity_poly.entity_id
_entity_poly.type
_entity_poly.pdbx_seq_one_letter_code
_entity_poly.pdbx_strand_id
1 'polypeptide(L)'
;DGSFLDSSVTAGLSNEEENETTRITRVVNSFVNLVPVGLRSTENGGYEQYLSESQRQYSTVLTSLKKQGIDPYSVPPHSTPHERQNGKRRELFYEGPFLRTLFNALGNIPYQPYEINLELTGIVSKVCLRPEHFLSLYLVESSLVRFVPEANSLHSVLHRVATLLASAVMARPDYEVCLKATRLRLITDQTIQSPVEDNKWITTFENIVVIEELCKELAAIAYIKNKHRLSLT
;
A
#
# COMPACT_ATOMS: atom_id res chain seq x y z
N ASP A 1 -41.83 -6.87 23.47
CA ASP A 1 -41.55 -8.04 22.62
C ASP A 1 -41.11 -7.63 21.24
N GLY A 2 -39.90 -8.04 20.86
CA GLY A 2 -39.27 -7.64 19.59
C GLY A 2 -37.75 -7.53 19.68
N SER A 3 -37.09 -8.48 20.35
CA SER A 3 -35.64 -8.60 20.41
C SER A 3 -35.08 -8.94 19.03
N PHE A 4 -34.14 -8.14 18.52
CA PHE A 4 -33.32 -8.49 17.35
C PHE A 4 -31.87 -8.87 17.73
N LEU A 5 -31.63 -9.23 18.98
CA LEU A 5 -30.32 -9.68 19.43
C LEU A 5 -30.48 -11.06 20.06
N ASP A 6 -29.87 -12.04 19.39
CA ASP A 6 -29.73 -13.39 19.90
C ASP A 6 -28.78 -13.39 21.11
N SER A 7 -29.17 -14.18 22.10
CA SER A 7 -28.51 -14.29 23.39
C SER A 7 -27.39 -15.31 23.29
N SER A 8 -26.25 -14.93 22.72
CA SER A 8 -25.02 -15.72 22.80
C SER A 8 -23.83 -14.86 23.24
N VAL A 9 -23.99 -14.21 24.39
CA VAL A 9 -22.88 -13.64 25.15
C VAL A 9 -22.30 -14.77 26.00
N THR A 10 -21.35 -15.52 25.44
CA THR A 10 -20.24 -16.20 26.15
C THR A 10 -19.35 -16.97 25.16
N ALA A 11 -18.59 -16.25 24.32
CA ALA A 11 -17.39 -16.74 23.60
C ALA A 11 -16.73 -15.56 22.84
N GLY A 12 -16.36 -14.49 23.55
CA GLY A 12 -16.13 -13.17 22.94
C GLY A 12 -14.69 -12.69 22.84
N LEU A 13 -13.68 -13.49 23.20
CA LEU A 13 -12.28 -13.02 23.22
C LEU A 13 -11.36 -13.77 22.23
N SER A 14 -11.77 -14.90 21.67
CA SER A 14 -11.00 -15.64 20.66
C SER A 14 -11.35 -15.26 19.22
N ASN A 15 -12.59 -14.82 18.96
CA ASN A 15 -13.09 -14.58 17.60
C ASN A 15 -12.69 -13.22 17.02
N GLU A 16 -12.47 -12.19 17.85
CA GLU A 16 -12.07 -10.85 17.36
C GLU A 16 -10.60 -10.81 16.94
N GLU A 17 -9.70 -11.43 17.71
CA GLU A 17 -8.28 -11.56 17.35
C GLU A 17 -8.08 -12.44 16.11
N GLU A 18 -8.84 -13.54 15.97
CA GLU A 18 -8.81 -14.40 14.79
C GLU A 18 -9.33 -13.68 13.54
N ASN A 19 -10.38 -12.86 13.69
CA ASN A 19 -10.90 -12.03 12.62
C ASN A 19 -9.89 -10.94 12.22
N GLU A 20 -9.25 -10.27 13.18
CA GLU A 20 -8.28 -9.22 12.88
C GLU A 20 -6.98 -9.78 12.28
N THR A 21 -6.52 -10.96 12.73
CA THR A 21 -5.42 -11.71 12.13
C THR A 21 -5.75 -12.10 10.69
N THR A 22 -6.98 -12.53 10.44
CA THR A 22 -7.47 -12.83 9.08
C THR A 22 -7.53 -11.58 8.21
N ARG A 23 -8.00 -10.44 8.76
CA ARG A 23 -8.06 -9.15 8.07
C ARG A 23 -6.68 -8.67 7.67
N ILE A 24 -5.72 -8.63 8.59
CA ILE A 24 -4.37 -8.17 8.26
C ILE A 24 -3.70 -9.06 7.23
N THR A 25 -3.90 -10.39 7.33
CA THR A 25 -3.39 -11.34 6.34
C THR A 25 -3.93 -11.02 4.93
N ARG A 26 -5.21 -10.67 4.80
CA ARG A 26 -5.79 -10.24 3.51
C ARG A 26 -5.18 -8.95 2.99
N VAL A 27 -4.95 -7.95 3.86
CA VAL A 27 -4.29 -6.69 3.46
C VAL A 27 -2.88 -6.94 2.98
N VAL A 28 -2.06 -7.64 3.77
CA VAL A 28 -0.68 -8.02 3.41
C VAL A 28 -0.66 -8.76 2.07
N ASN A 29 -1.51 -9.78 1.92
CA ASN A 29 -1.61 -10.55 0.69
C ASN A 29 -2.08 -9.71 -0.50
N SER A 30 -2.89 -8.67 -0.29
CA SER A 30 -3.35 -7.80 -1.38
C SER A 30 -2.23 -6.99 -2.02
N PHE A 31 -1.17 -6.65 -1.26
CA PHE A 31 0.02 -5.98 -1.78
C PHE A 31 1.07 -6.98 -2.27
N VAL A 32 1.39 -8.00 -1.46
CA VAL A 32 2.38 -9.02 -1.83
C VAL A 32 2.02 -9.72 -3.14
N ASN A 33 0.72 -9.93 -3.39
CA ASN A 33 0.26 -10.60 -4.60
C ASN A 33 -0.01 -9.69 -5.80
N LEU A 34 0.27 -8.40 -5.67
CA LEU A 34 0.01 -7.41 -6.71
C LEU A 34 0.92 -7.64 -7.94
N VAL A 35 2.15 -8.09 -7.71
CA VAL A 35 3.08 -8.54 -8.77
C VAL A 35 2.92 -10.06 -8.99
N PRO A 36 2.83 -10.56 -10.24
CA PRO A 36 2.74 -11.99 -10.53
C PRO A 36 3.94 -12.79 -10.01
N VAL A 37 3.72 -14.05 -9.59
CA VAL A 37 4.76 -14.90 -8.96
C VAL A 37 6.02 -15.03 -9.81
N GLY A 38 5.90 -15.23 -11.12
CA GLY A 38 7.04 -15.36 -12.03
C GLY A 38 7.90 -14.09 -12.14
N LEU A 39 7.39 -12.95 -11.67
CA LEU A 39 8.10 -11.68 -11.65
C LEU A 39 8.61 -11.29 -10.27
N ARG A 40 8.37 -12.07 -9.21
CA ARG A 40 8.84 -11.75 -7.85
C ARG A 40 10.31 -12.10 -7.66
N SER A 41 10.98 -11.43 -6.72
CA SER A 41 12.34 -11.77 -6.27
C SER A 41 12.34 -12.81 -5.15
N THR A 42 11.21 -13.00 -4.46
CA THR A 42 11.05 -13.94 -3.35
C THR A 42 9.74 -14.72 -3.47
N GLU A 43 9.77 -16.01 -3.15
CA GLU A 43 8.59 -16.89 -3.21
C GLU A 43 7.55 -16.55 -2.12
N ASN A 44 8.00 -16.20 -0.91
CA ASN A 44 7.14 -15.97 0.26
C ASN A 44 6.75 -14.49 0.47
N GLY A 45 6.73 -13.70 -0.60
CA GLY A 45 6.38 -12.27 -0.55
C GLY A 45 7.49 -11.34 -0.06
N GLY A 46 8.30 -11.76 0.91
CA GLY A 46 9.55 -11.06 1.27
C GLY A 46 9.35 -9.68 1.87
N TYR A 47 8.16 -9.38 2.42
CA TYR A 47 7.90 -8.12 3.12
C TYR A 47 8.53 -8.11 4.53
N GLU A 48 8.87 -9.28 5.06
CA GLU A 48 9.45 -9.46 6.38
C GLU A 48 10.76 -8.68 6.57
N GLN A 49 11.54 -8.52 5.48
CA GLN A 49 12.79 -7.75 5.49
C GLN A 49 12.56 -6.26 5.83
N TYR A 50 11.35 -5.74 5.58
CA TYR A 50 10.97 -4.35 5.83
C TYR A 50 10.37 -4.12 7.22
N LEU A 51 10.10 -5.18 8.01
CA LEU A 51 9.40 -5.06 9.29
C LEU A 51 10.15 -4.23 10.32
N SER A 52 11.46 -4.45 10.49
CA SER A 52 12.29 -3.73 11.45
C SER A 52 12.34 -2.23 11.14
N GLU A 53 12.56 -1.89 9.88
CA GLU A 53 12.58 -0.51 9.40
C GLU A 53 11.22 0.16 9.56
N SER A 54 10.15 -0.50 9.10
CA SER A 54 8.77 -0.01 9.20
C SER A 54 8.37 0.25 10.65
N GLN A 55 8.75 -0.65 11.57
CA GLN A 55 8.51 -0.47 13.00
C GLN A 55 9.24 0.75 13.54
N ARG A 56 10.52 0.95 13.19
CA ARG A 56 11.29 2.12 13.61
C ARG A 56 10.64 3.40 13.12
N GLN A 57 10.34 3.50 11.82
CA GLN A 57 9.75 4.70 11.22
C GLN A 57 8.37 5.01 11.80
N TYR A 58 7.52 3.99 11.97
CA TYR A 58 6.20 4.18 12.56
C TYR A 58 6.28 4.67 14.02
N SER A 59 7.20 4.11 14.80
CA SER A 59 7.45 4.55 16.19
C SER A 59 7.92 6.01 16.24
N THR A 60 8.75 6.45 15.28
CA THR A 60 9.15 7.86 15.14
C THR A 60 7.96 8.76 14.85
N VAL A 61 7.07 8.35 13.93
CA VAL A 61 5.85 9.12 13.60
C VAL A 61 4.96 9.28 14.83
N LEU A 62 4.68 8.20 15.55
CA LEU A 62 3.87 8.23 16.77
C LEU A 62 4.49 9.12 17.86
N THR A 63 5.80 9.01 18.05
CA THR A 63 6.54 9.84 19.01
C THR A 63 6.44 11.33 18.65
N SER A 64 6.56 11.66 17.36
CA SER A 64 6.43 13.04 16.88
C SER A 64 5.04 13.61 17.13
N LEU A 65 3.98 12.84 16.85
CA LEU A 65 2.61 13.27 17.09
C LEU A 65 2.31 13.47 18.58
N LYS A 66 2.78 12.56 19.43
CA LYS A 66 2.66 12.69 20.87
C LYS A 66 3.32 13.97 21.38
N LYS A 67 4.50 14.33 20.86
CA LYS A 67 5.18 15.60 21.19
C LYS A 67 4.38 16.84 20.75
N GLN A 68 3.61 16.72 19.67
CA GLN A 68 2.74 17.79 19.17
C GLN A 68 1.37 17.82 19.88
N GLY A 69 1.11 16.91 20.82
CA GLY A 69 -0.19 16.81 21.51
C GLY A 69 -1.32 16.30 20.61
N ILE A 70 -1.00 15.69 19.48
CA ILE A 70 -1.99 15.12 18.56
C ILE A 70 -2.24 13.67 18.96
N ASP A 71 -3.49 13.37 19.35
CA ASP A 71 -3.94 11.98 19.51
C ASP A 71 -4.28 11.41 18.13
N PRO A 72 -3.51 10.44 17.60
CA PRO A 72 -3.74 9.87 16.29
C PRO A 72 -5.05 9.07 16.16
N TYR A 73 -5.67 8.72 17.30
CA TYR A 73 -6.92 7.98 17.37
C TYR A 73 -8.12 8.88 17.68
N SER A 74 -7.89 10.17 17.92
CA SER A 74 -8.99 11.11 18.09
C SER A 74 -9.78 11.24 16.79
N VAL A 75 -11.09 11.04 16.88
CA VAL A 75 -12.00 11.27 15.76
C VAL A 75 -12.11 12.78 15.56
N PRO A 76 -11.90 13.32 14.34
CA PRO A 76 -12.06 14.76 14.10
C PRO A 76 -13.45 15.23 14.53
N PRO A 77 -13.58 16.42 15.14
CA PRO A 77 -14.88 16.95 15.59
C PRO A 77 -15.90 17.16 14.46
N HIS A 78 -15.47 17.13 13.19
CA HIS A 78 -16.32 17.21 11.99
C HIS A 78 -16.85 15.84 11.49
N SER A 79 -16.63 14.74 12.22
CA SER A 79 -17.20 13.43 11.88
C SER A 79 -18.65 13.25 12.35
N THR A 80 -19.33 14.30 12.82
CA THR A 80 -20.79 14.27 12.84
C THR A 80 -21.25 14.10 11.39
N PRO A 81 -22.07 13.08 11.08
CA PRO A 81 -22.65 12.99 9.75
C PRO A 81 -23.36 14.31 9.53
N HIS A 82 -22.90 15.10 8.55
CA HIS A 82 -23.61 16.30 8.13
C HIS A 82 -25.08 15.89 8.00
N GLU A 83 -25.93 16.51 8.83
CA GLU A 83 -27.37 16.32 8.81
C GLU A 83 -27.79 16.16 7.37
N ARG A 84 -28.38 14.99 7.06
CA ARG A 84 -28.81 14.59 5.73
C ARG A 84 -29.41 15.81 5.04
N GLN A 85 -28.63 16.46 4.21
CA GLN A 85 -29.08 17.66 3.54
C GLN A 85 -30.16 17.17 2.59
N ASN A 86 -31.40 17.49 2.93
CA ASN A 86 -32.58 17.18 2.15
C ASN A 86 -32.35 17.65 0.71
N GLY A 87 -32.09 16.71 -0.20
CA GLY A 87 -32.07 16.97 -1.64
C GLY A 87 -30.79 16.54 -2.38
N LYS A 88 -30.79 15.30 -2.88
CA LYS A 88 -30.23 14.90 -4.19
C LYS A 88 -28.84 15.43 -4.62
N ARG A 89 -27.85 15.46 -3.75
CA ARG A 89 -26.44 15.36 -4.21
C ARG A 89 -25.81 14.15 -3.55
N ARG A 90 -25.49 13.12 -4.35
CA ARG A 90 -24.50 12.13 -3.92
C ARG A 90 -23.23 12.94 -3.69
N GLU A 91 -22.78 13.06 -2.46
CA GLU A 91 -21.46 13.63 -2.19
C GLU A 91 -20.45 12.72 -2.89
N LEU A 92 -19.84 13.24 -3.95
CA LEU A 92 -18.76 12.57 -4.67
C LEU A 92 -17.58 12.43 -3.71
N PHE A 93 -16.87 11.30 -3.78
CA PHE A 93 -15.69 11.10 -2.96
C PHE A 93 -14.63 12.16 -3.26
N TYR A 94 -14.19 12.88 -2.22
CA TYR A 94 -13.19 13.92 -2.33
C TYR A 94 -11.85 13.45 -1.77
N GLU A 95 -10.96 13.02 -2.67
CA GLU A 95 -9.60 12.57 -2.37
C GLU A 95 -8.66 13.70 -1.88
N GLY A 96 -8.94 14.93 -2.30
CA GLY A 96 -8.04 16.07 -2.11
C GLY A 96 -6.90 16.12 -3.13
N PRO A 97 -6.28 17.31 -3.32
CA PRO A 97 -5.31 17.55 -4.38
C PRO A 97 -3.97 16.82 -4.17
N PHE A 98 -3.56 16.63 -2.91
CA PHE A 98 -2.30 15.96 -2.60
C PHE A 98 -2.32 14.48 -2.99
N LEU A 99 -3.30 13.72 -2.47
CA LEU A 99 -3.43 12.29 -2.78
C LEU A 99 -3.73 12.06 -4.27
N ARG A 100 -4.51 12.94 -4.89
CA ARG A 100 -4.73 12.90 -6.34
C ARG A 100 -3.45 13.03 -7.14
N THR A 101 -2.61 14.00 -6.78
CA THR A 101 -1.32 14.21 -7.45
C THR A 101 -0.40 13.02 -7.22
N LEU A 102 -0.38 12.50 -5.99
CA LEU A 102 0.41 11.32 -5.62
C LEU A 102 -0.01 10.07 -6.42
N PHE A 103 -1.31 9.84 -6.55
CA PHE A 103 -1.86 8.69 -7.29
C PHE A 103 -1.69 8.84 -8.80
N ASN A 104 -1.80 10.06 -9.32
CA ASN A 104 -1.47 10.34 -10.72
C ASN A 104 0.01 10.09 -11.01
N ALA A 105 0.91 10.50 -10.11
CA ALA A 105 2.34 10.21 -10.21
C ALA A 105 2.59 8.71 -10.16
N LEU A 106 2.00 7.98 -9.21
CA LEU A 106 2.10 6.51 -9.14
C LEU A 106 1.60 5.84 -10.42
N GLY A 107 0.47 6.30 -10.96
CA GLY A 107 -0.06 5.82 -12.24
C GLY A 107 0.87 6.03 -13.43
N ASN A 108 1.81 6.97 -13.30
CA ASN A 108 2.76 7.36 -14.33
C ASN A 108 4.15 6.75 -14.15
N ILE A 109 4.37 5.90 -13.13
CA ILE A 109 5.63 5.16 -12.91
C ILE A 109 6.21 4.57 -14.20
N PRO A 110 5.44 3.90 -15.08
CA PRO A 110 5.97 3.32 -16.32
C PRO A 110 6.64 4.32 -17.27
N TYR A 111 6.35 5.61 -17.12
CA TYR A 111 6.79 6.70 -17.99
C TYR A 111 7.64 7.73 -17.25
N GLN A 112 8.10 7.42 -16.04
CA GLN A 112 8.93 8.28 -15.21
C GLN A 112 10.36 7.72 -15.09
N PRO A 113 11.38 8.59 -14.91
CA PRO A 113 12.73 8.14 -14.60
C PRO A 113 12.79 7.34 -13.30
N TYR A 114 13.70 6.38 -13.23
CA TYR A 114 13.86 5.48 -12.09
C TYR A 114 14.09 6.24 -10.78
N GLU A 115 14.92 7.28 -10.79
CA GLU A 115 15.25 8.08 -9.61
C GLU A 115 14.03 8.83 -9.07
N ILE A 116 13.16 9.32 -9.98
CA ILE A 116 11.90 9.96 -9.59
C ILE A 116 10.96 8.93 -8.96
N ASN A 117 10.92 7.72 -9.51
CA ASN A 117 10.11 6.64 -8.96
C ASN A 117 10.59 6.22 -7.57
N LEU A 118 11.90 6.17 -7.31
CA LEU A 118 12.45 5.91 -5.98
C LEU A 118 12.04 6.96 -4.93
N GLU A 119 12.11 8.25 -5.28
CA GLU A 119 11.66 9.30 -4.36
C GLU A 119 10.14 9.24 -4.14
N LEU A 120 9.38 8.95 -5.20
CA LEU A 120 7.94 8.79 -5.14
C LEU A 120 7.52 7.65 -4.20
N THR A 121 8.17 6.48 -4.27
CA THR A 121 7.89 5.38 -3.34
C THR A 121 8.17 5.78 -1.90
N GLY A 122 9.29 6.48 -1.65
CA GLY A 122 9.62 7.01 -0.33
C GLY A 122 8.58 8.00 0.23
N ILE A 123 7.99 8.85 -0.61
CA ILE A 123 6.88 9.72 -0.22
C ILE A 123 5.64 8.90 0.13
N VAL A 124 5.27 7.92 -0.70
CA VAL A 124 4.11 7.06 -0.46
C VAL A 124 4.25 6.30 0.85
N SER A 125 5.41 5.70 1.12
CA SER A 125 5.67 4.96 2.36
C SER A 125 5.52 5.87 3.59
N LYS A 126 6.05 7.10 3.54
CA LYS A 126 5.87 8.10 4.61
C LYS A 126 4.42 8.49 4.84
N VAL A 127 3.63 8.62 3.77
CA VAL A 127 2.19 8.93 3.88
C VAL A 127 1.42 7.73 4.44
N CYS A 128 1.76 6.49 4.06
CA CYS A 128 1.12 5.28 4.58
C CYS A 128 1.41 5.01 6.07
N LEU A 129 2.55 5.50 6.59
CA LEU A 129 2.91 5.46 8.01
C LEU A 129 2.05 6.38 8.90
N ARG A 130 1.21 7.24 8.32
CA ARG A 130 0.30 8.09 9.07
C ARG A 130 -0.73 7.23 9.86
N PRO A 131 -0.87 7.43 11.18
CA PRO A 131 -1.68 6.56 12.04
C PRO A 131 -3.18 6.85 12.00
N GLU A 132 -3.62 7.95 11.37
CA GLU A 132 -5.02 8.36 11.28
C GLU A 132 -5.89 7.25 10.66
N HIS A 133 -6.98 6.90 11.34
CA HIS A 133 -7.81 5.76 10.99
C HIS A 133 -8.35 5.81 9.55
N PHE A 134 -9.00 6.91 9.17
CA PHE A 134 -9.59 7.05 7.83
C PHE A 134 -8.54 7.07 6.71
N LEU A 135 -7.35 7.62 6.98
CA LEU A 135 -6.25 7.60 6.03
C LEU A 135 -5.68 6.19 5.87
N SER A 136 -5.55 5.44 6.96
CA SER A 136 -5.15 4.03 6.95
C SER A 136 -6.13 3.17 6.14
N LEU A 137 -7.44 3.38 6.33
CA LEU A 137 -8.47 2.70 5.56
C LEU A 137 -8.35 2.98 4.06
N TYR A 138 -8.10 4.24 3.70
CA TYR A 138 -8.03 4.66 2.29
C TYR A 138 -6.76 4.20 1.58
N LEU A 139 -5.61 4.21 2.27
CA LEU A 139 -4.32 3.90 1.65
C LEU A 139 -3.97 2.41 1.77
N VAL A 140 -4.05 1.86 2.99
CA VAL A 140 -3.46 0.57 3.31
C VAL A 140 -4.52 -0.53 3.31
N GLU A 141 -5.67 -0.31 3.94
CA GLU A 141 -6.75 -1.33 4.03
C GLU A 141 -7.73 -1.26 2.84
N SER A 142 -7.32 -0.61 1.75
CA SER A 142 -8.20 -0.34 0.61
C SER A 142 -8.72 -1.57 -0.12
N SER A 143 -8.04 -2.72 0.01
CA SER A 143 -8.49 -4.01 -0.52
C SER A 143 -9.63 -4.64 0.29
N LEU A 144 -9.88 -4.15 1.51
CA LEU A 144 -10.96 -4.62 2.39
C LEU A 144 -12.22 -3.76 2.31
N VAL A 145 -12.13 -2.57 1.70
CA VAL A 145 -13.18 -1.56 1.69
C VAL A 145 -13.68 -1.34 0.27
N ARG A 146 -15.01 -1.36 0.08
CA ARG A 146 -15.62 -0.94 -1.19
C ARG A 146 -15.83 0.56 -1.18
N PHE A 147 -15.00 1.29 -1.93
CA PHE A 147 -15.22 2.72 -2.16
C PHE A 147 -16.28 2.96 -3.23
N VAL A 148 -16.72 4.21 -3.37
CA VAL A 148 -17.58 4.61 -4.50
C VAL A 148 -16.85 4.34 -5.82
N PRO A 149 -17.55 4.01 -6.92
CA PRO A 149 -16.93 3.62 -8.19
C PRO A 149 -15.92 4.63 -8.76
N GLU A 150 -16.07 5.91 -8.43
CA GLU A 150 -15.22 6.99 -8.91
C GLU A 150 -13.92 7.17 -8.08
N ALA A 151 -13.80 6.51 -6.92
CA ALA A 151 -12.63 6.64 -6.06
C ALA A 151 -11.50 5.71 -6.51
N ASN A 152 -10.33 6.28 -6.80
CA ASN A 152 -9.12 5.51 -7.05
C ASN A 152 -8.46 5.18 -5.70
N SER A 153 -8.44 3.93 -5.28
CA SER A 153 -7.63 3.55 -4.11
C SER A 153 -6.15 3.39 -4.49
N LEU A 154 -5.26 3.51 -3.50
CA LEU A 154 -3.83 3.20 -3.68
C LEU A 154 -3.64 1.80 -4.29
N HIS A 155 -4.35 0.80 -3.76
CA HIS A 155 -4.33 -0.56 -4.28
C HIS A 155 -4.74 -0.62 -5.75
N SER A 156 -5.83 0.04 -6.15
CA SER A 156 -6.31 0.03 -7.53
C SER A 156 -5.31 0.66 -8.53
N VAL A 157 -4.63 1.74 -8.10
CA VAL A 157 -3.61 2.42 -8.90
C VAL A 157 -2.40 1.52 -9.08
N LEU A 158 -1.87 0.96 -7.98
CA LEU A 158 -0.73 0.05 -8.03
C LEU A 158 -1.05 -1.19 -8.86
N HIS A 159 -2.22 -1.79 -8.69
CA HIS A 159 -2.65 -2.98 -9.43
C HIS A 159 -2.67 -2.72 -10.94
N ARG A 160 -3.21 -1.57 -11.38
CA ARG A 160 -3.21 -1.18 -12.80
C ARG A 160 -1.78 -1.04 -13.34
N VAL A 161 -0.90 -0.38 -12.59
CA VAL A 161 0.49 -0.16 -12.98
C VAL A 161 1.25 -1.49 -13.06
N ALA A 162 1.13 -2.35 -12.06
CA ALA A 162 1.77 -3.65 -12.04
C ALA A 162 1.27 -4.56 -13.16
N THR A 163 -0.03 -4.56 -13.44
CA THR A 163 -0.59 -5.35 -14.54
C THR A 163 -0.01 -4.91 -15.90
N LEU A 164 0.09 -3.60 -16.11
CA LEU A 164 0.67 -3.03 -17.33
C LEU A 164 2.15 -3.41 -17.48
N LEU A 165 2.95 -3.20 -16.41
CA LEU A 165 4.37 -3.53 -16.42
C LEU A 165 4.60 -5.04 -16.55
N ALA A 166 3.85 -5.85 -15.82
CA ALA A 166 3.97 -7.30 -15.86
C ALA A 166 3.66 -7.84 -17.26
N SER A 167 2.62 -7.34 -17.92
CA SER A 167 2.31 -7.71 -19.30
C SER A 167 3.42 -7.32 -20.26
N ALA A 168 4.05 -6.15 -20.07
CA ALA A 168 5.16 -5.72 -20.91
C ALA A 168 6.41 -6.58 -20.69
N VAL A 169 6.76 -6.86 -19.43
CA VAL A 169 7.92 -7.68 -19.05
C VAL A 169 7.76 -9.11 -19.57
N MET A 170 6.63 -9.77 -19.31
CA MET A 170 6.41 -11.16 -19.71
C MET A 170 6.28 -11.35 -21.24
N ALA A 171 6.04 -10.28 -22.00
CA ALA A 171 6.06 -10.34 -23.46
C ALA A 171 7.47 -10.50 -24.05
N ARG A 172 8.52 -10.29 -23.25
CA ARG A 172 9.92 -10.44 -23.67
C ARG A 172 10.40 -11.89 -23.45
N PRO A 173 10.92 -12.60 -24.47
CA PRO A 173 11.29 -14.02 -24.36
C PRO A 173 12.35 -14.37 -23.31
N ASP A 174 13.23 -13.43 -22.95
CA ASP A 174 14.34 -13.55 -22.02
C ASP A 174 14.10 -12.81 -20.68
N TYR A 175 12.83 -12.51 -20.36
CA TYR A 175 12.50 -11.62 -19.23
C TYR A 175 13.08 -12.06 -17.89
N GLU A 176 13.17 -13.36 -17.61
CA GLU A 176 13.70 -13.87 -16.34
C GLU A 176 15.19 -13.54 -16.16
N VAL A 177 15.96 -13.62 -17.25
CA VAL A 177 17.40 -13.31 -17.25
C VAL A 177 17.59 -11.80 -17.10
N CYS A 178 16.86 -11.00 -17.88
CA CYS A 178 16.90 -9.54 -17.80
C CYS A 178 16.46 -9.00 -16.43
N LEU A 179 15.43 -9.60 -15.82
CA LEU A 179 14.94 -9.19 -14.51
C LEU A 179 15.96 -9.52 -13.41
N LYS A 180 16.61 -10.70 -13.47
CA LYS A 180 17.72 -11.05 -12.56
C LYS A 180 18.90 -10.08 -12.71
N ALA A 181 19.29 -9.77 -13.94
CA ALA A 181 20.36 -8.82 -14.23
C ALA A 181 20.02 -7.40 -13.73
N THR A 182 18.77 -6.96 -13.94
CA THR A 182 18.29 -5.65 -13.47
C THR A 182 18.37 -5.55 -11.95
N ARG A 183 17.89 -6.55 -11.22
CA ARG A 183 17.97 -6.56 -9.75
C ARG A 183 19.41 -6.51 -9.26
N LEU A 184 20.30 -7.32 -9.85
CA LEU A 184 21.71 -7.31 -9.49
C LEU A 184 22.33 -5.92 -9.72
N ARG A 185 22.03 -5.30 -10.86
CA ARG A 185 22.48 -3.95 -11.21
C ARG A 185 22.02 -2.89 -10.21
N LEU A 186 20.74 -2.93 -9.82
CA LEU A 186 20.17 -1.98 -8.86
C LEU A 186 20.75 -2.15 -7.44
N ILE A 187 21.15 -3.36 -7.05
CA ILE A 187 21.78 -3.62 -5.74
C ILE A 187 23.25 -3.16 -5.72
N THR A 188 23.99 -3.40 -6.80
CA THR A 188 25.44 -3.17 -6.83
C THR A 188 25.82 -1.74 -7.19
N ASP A 189 24.83 -0.89 -7.53
CA ASP A 189 25.00 0.46 -8.08
C ASP A 189 26.00 0.49 -9.26
N GLN A 190 26.13 -0.66 -9.93
CA GLN A 190 27.01 -0.79 -11.07
C GLN A 190 26.27 -0.23 -12.27
N THR A 191 26.81 0.83 -12.85
CA THR A 191 26.48 1.22 -14.23
C THR A 191 27.08 0.18 -15.17
N ILE A 192 26.57 -1.05 -15.14
CA ILE A 192 26.87 -2.01 -16.20
C ILE A 192 26.28 -1.37 -17.44
N GLN A 193 27.15 -0.80 -18.27
CA GLN A 193 26.84 -0.46 -19.65
C GLN A 193 26.48 -1.76 -20.34
N SER A 194 25.21 -2.15 -20.23
CA SER A 194 24.65 -3.27 -20.97
C SER A 194 24.81 -2.90 -22.45
N PRO A 195 25.57 -3.68 -23.23
CA PRO A 195 25.76 -3.35 -24.63
C PRO A 195 24.41 -3.56 -25.32
N VAL A 196 23.78 -2.45 -25.72
CA VAL A 196 22.63 -2.41 -26.64
C VAL A 196 21.34 -3.02 -26.07
N GLU A 197 20.95 -2.68 -24.83
CA GLU A 197 19.55 -2.80 -24.44
C GLU A 197 18.81 -1.50 -24.72
N ASP A 198 17.74 -1.56 -25.50
CA ASP A 198 16.85 -0.41 -25.75
C ASP A 198 16.41 0.18 -24.40
N ASN A 199 16.64 1.48 -24.20
CA ASN A 199 16.37 2.23 -22.97
C ASN A 199 14.96 1.94 -22.43
N LYS A 200 13.99 1.69 -23.32
CA LYS A 200 12.63 1.33 -22.95
C LYS A 200 12.55 0.07 -22.08
N TRP A 201 13.31 -0.97 -22.40
CA TRP A 201 13.30 -2.22 -21.64
C TRP A 201 13.95 -2.04 -20.29
N ILE A 202 15.08 -1.34 -20.22
CA ILE A 202 15.77 -1.01 -18.97
C ILE A 202 14.78 -0.37 -17.99
N THR A 203 14.10 0.70 -18.42
CA THR A 203 13.10 1.39 -17.61
C THR A 203 11.93 0.48 -17.22
N THR A 204 11.47 -0.40 -18.11
CA THR A 204 10.36 -1.31 -17.82
C THR A 204 10.73 -2.33 -16.72
N PHE A 205 11.92 -2.92 -16.78
CA PHE A 205 12.41 -3.85 -15.77
C PHE A 205 12.69 -3.15 -14.43
N GLU A 206 13.25 -1.95 -14.45
CA GLU A 206 13.45 -1.15 -13.24
C GLU A 206 12.11 -0.86 -12.56
N ASN A 207 11.12 -0.42 -13.33
CA ASN A 207 9.82 -0.02 -12.80
C ASN A 207 9.04 -1.19 -12.18
N ILE A 208 9.13 -2.40 -12.73
CA ILE A 208 8.47 -3.56 -12.09
C ILE A 208 9.16 -3.93 -10.77
N VAL A 209 10.48 -3.76 -10.67
CA VAL A 209 11.22 -3.95 -9.40
C VAL A 209 10.82 -2.89 -8.37
N VAL A 210 10.71 -1.62 -8.78
CA VAL A 210 10.24 -0.54 -7.89
C VAL A 210 8.85 -0.84 -7.33
N ILE A 211 7.92 -1.27 -8.19
CA ILE A 211 6.56 -1.63 -7.76
C ILE A 211 6.56 -2.82 -6.80
N GLU A 212 7.37 -3.84 -7.08
CA GLU A 212 7.51 -5.00 -6.20
C GLU A 212 8.01 -4.59 -4.80
N GLU A 213 9.09 -3.81 -4.73
CA GLU A 213 9.69 -3.40 -3.47
C GLU A 213 8.77 -2.45 -2.69
N LEU A 214 8.07 -1.52 -3.36
CA LEU A 214 7.04 -0.70 -2.71
C LEU A 214 5.93 -1.58 -2.12
N CYS A 215 5.43 -2.59 -2.84
CA CYS A 215 4.36 -3.45 -2.33
C CYS A 215 4.79 -4.24 -1.09
N LYS A 216 6.05 -4.67 -1.02
CA LYS A 216 6.63 -5.30 0.18
C LYS A 216 6.69 -4.33 1.35
N GLU A 217 7.16 -3.10 1.11
CA GLU A 217 7.21 -2.07 2.14
C GLU A 217 5.80 -1.73 2.67
N LEU A 218 4.82 -1.55 1.78
CA LEU A 218 3.43 -1.29 2.17
C LEU A 218 2.81 -2.44 2.97
N ALA A 219 3.11 -3.70 2.61
CA ALA A 219 2.69 -4.87 3.37
C ALA A 219 3.29 -4.87 4.79
N ALA A 220 4.57 -4.54 4.93
CA ALA A 220 5.22 -4.41 6.23
C ALA A 220 4.62 -3.28 7.08
N ILE A 221 4.37 -2.10 6.47
CA ILE A 221 3.69 -0.98 7.13
C ILE A 221 2.30 -1.41 7.63
N ALA A 222 1.51 -2.08 6.79
CA ALA A 222 0.19 -2.58 7.17
C ALA A 222 0.28 -3.48 8.41
N TYR A 223 1.18 -4.46 8.38
CA TYR A 223 1.39 -5.41 9.47
C TYR A 223 1.76 -4.71 10.78
N ILE A 224 2.72 -3.79 10.73
CA ILE A 224 3.17 -3.04 11.91
C ILE A 224 2.05 -2.17 12.49
N LYS A 225 1.29 -1.48 11.65
CA LYS A 225 0.16 -0.65 12.11
C LYS A 225 -0.90 -1.50 12.80
N ASN A 226 -1.23 -2.66 12.24
CA ASN A 226 -2.18 -3.59 12.87
C ASN A 226 -1.67 -4.11 14.20
N LYS A 227 -0.41 -4.56 14.26
CA LYS A 227 0.23 -5.03 15.49
C LYS A 227 0.21 -3.95 16.58
N HIS A 228 0.47 -2.70 16.23
CA HIS A 228 0.39 -1.59 17.17
C HIS A 228 -1.05 -1.36 17.65
N ARG A 229 -2.05 -1.41 16.76
CA ARG A 229 -3.46 -1.26 17.15
C ARG A 229 -3.89 -2.35 18.14
N LEU A 230 -3.48 -3.60 17.91
CA LEU A 230 -3.74 -4.71 18.84
C LEU A 230 -3.05 -4.55 20.19
N SER A 231 -1.92 -3.84 20.27
CA SER A 231 -1.27 -3.55 21.55
C SER A 231 -1.95 -2.46 22.38
N LEU A 232 -2.93 -1.75 21.81
CA LEU A 232 -3.69 -0.68 22.48
C LEU A 232 -5.06 -1.15 22.99
N THR A 233 -5.57 -2.27 22.45
CA THR A 233 -6.83 -2.92 22.83
C THR A 233 -6.59 -3.91 23.95
#